data_AF-A0A7J3AC17-F1
#
_entry.id   AF-A0A7J3AC17-F1
#
_cell.length_a   1.000
_cell.length_b   1.000
_cell.length_c   1.000
_cell.angle_alpha   90.00
_cell.angle_beta   90.00
_cell.angle_gamma   90.00
#
_symmetry.space_group_name_H-M   'P 1'
#
loop_
_entity.id
_entity.type
_entity.pdbx_description
1 polymer ?
#
loop_
_entity_poly.entity_id
_entity_poly.type
_entity_poly.pdbx_seq_one_letter_code
_entity_poly.pdbx_strand_id
1 'polypeptide(L)'
;MVPDVSTGDPTMMLCLHCARRVVSPPSRSKYSGLTAHLKFRGAFTKLVKLSFARIDGLIGNNLPMNAYRDEAWWSNSSSSAHARAWLDAGWEVQEVNLHEGYVVFKKVREVPVKKSKRADDSAKPFTPVPVHAPKRKLPSKTKVSKLYARIKNLERQRTASRAIRGFKPRSPHEKQLFKPDEKPQ
;
A
#
# COMPACT_ATOMS: atom_id res chain seq x y z
N MET A 1 -0.24 4.51 12.93
CA MET A 1 0.57 3.29 13.18
C MET A 1 0.31 2.89 14.62
N VAL A 2 0.24 1.60 14.92
CA VAL A 2 -0.10 1.03 16.22
C VAL A 2 0.99 0.00 16.56
N PRO A 3 1.48 -0.07 17.81
CA PRO A 3 2.44 -1.09 18.22
C PRO A 3 1.86 -2.50 18.04
N ASP A 4 2.74 -3.49 17.82
CA ASP A 4 2.34 -4.89 17.67
C ASP A 4 1.88 -5.48 19.01
N VAL A 5 0.56 -5.49 19.21
CA VAL A 5 -0.08 -6.03 20.42
C VAL A 5 0.08 -7.54 20.53
N SER A 6 0.22 -8.27 19.42
CA SER A 6 0.33 -9.74 19.41
C SER A 6 1.67 -10.24 19.90
N THR A 7 2.75 -9.52 19.59
CA THR A 7 4.11 -9.89 19.99
C THR A 7 4.54 -9.16 21.27
N GLY A 8 3.84 -8.08 21.65
CA GLY A 8 4.18 -7.24 22.80
C GLY A 8 5.42 -6.38 22.58
N ASP A 9 5.94 -6.33 21.35
CA ASP A 9 7.14 -5.57 20.99
C ASP A 9 6.75 -4.11 20.65
N PRO A 10 7.11 -3.13 21.49
CA PRO A 10 6.75 -1.73 21.28
C PRO A 10 7.49 -1.08 20.12
N THR A 11 8.55 -1.71 19.60
CA THR A 11 9.35 -1.17 18.49
C THR A 11 8.73 -1.47 17.12
N MET A 12 7.89 -2.51 17.03
CA MET A 12 7.21 -2.93 15.82
C MET A 12 5.92 -2.13 15.60
N MET A 13 6.00 -1.06 14.81
CA MET A 13 4.85 -0.21 14.48
C MET A 13 4.11 -0.70 13.23
N LEU A 14 2.92 -1.29 13.42
CA LEU A 14 2.03 -1.74 12.35
C LEU A 14 1.19 -0.58 11.79
N CYS A 15 0.88 -0.58 10.50
CA CYS A 15 -0.14 0.33 9.95
C CYS A 15 -1.54 -0.10 10.40
N LEU A 16 -2.54 0.80 10.32
CA LEU A 16 -3.91 0.51 10.77
C LEU A 16 -4.54 -0.71 10.04
N HIS A 17 -4.21 -0.91 8.75
CA HIS A 17 -4.70 -2.06 8.00
C HIS A 17 -4.04 -3.38 8.44
N CYS A 18 -2.74 -3.37 8.73
CA CYS A 18 -2.02 -4.53 9.24
C CYS A 18 -2.48 -4.89 10.65
N ALA A 19 -2.62 -3.91 11.55
CA ALA A 19 -3.17 -4.11 12.88
C ALA A 19 -4.60 -4.69 12.83
N ARG A 20 -5.46 -4.19 11.93
CA ARG A 20 -6.79 -4.77 11.70
C ARG A 20 -6.73 -6.24 11.28
N ARG A 21 -5.81 -6.62 10.39
CA ARG A 21 -5.66 -8.00 9.91
C ARG A 21 -5.15 -8.95 11.00
N VAL A 22 -4.36 -8.45 11.94
CA VAL A 22 -3.86 -9.20 13.09
C VAL A 22 -4.98 -9.46 14.10
N VAL A 23 -5.72 -8.41 14.47
CA VAL A 23 -6.79 -8.49 15.49
C VAL A 23 -8.04 -9.18 14.93
N SER A 24 -8.34 -8.99 13.65
CA SER A 24 -9.46 -9.62 12.95
C SER A 24 -8.98 -10.19 11.61
N PRO A 25 -8.40 -11.40 11.60
CA PRO A 25 -8.03 -12.08 10.38
C PRO A 25 -9.25 -12.21 9.46
N PRO A 26 -9.10 -12.07 8.13
CA PRO A 26 -10.18 -12.38 7.22
C PRO A 26 -10.61 -13.83 7.42
N SER A 27 -11.91 -14.09 7.37
CA SER A 27 -12.43 -15.46 7.48
C SER A 27 -11.81 -16.32 6.40
N ARG A 28 -10.98 -17.28 6.82
CA ARG A 28 -10.41 -18.26 5.91
C ARG A 28 -11.49 -19.27 5.59
N SER A 29 -11.50 -19.77 4.35
CA SER A 29 -12.35 -20.92 4.04
C SER A 29 -11.94 -22.09 4.94
N LYS A 30 -12.92 -22.92 5.34
CA LYS A 30 -12.68 -24.11 6.16
C LYS A 30 -11.53 -24.96 5.58
N TYR A 31 -11.47 -25.08 4.26
CA TYR A 31 -10.49 -25.90 3.53
C TYR A 31 -9.19 -25.17 3.16
N SER A 32 -8.95 -23.96 3.68
CA SER A 32 -7.78 -23.14 3.33
C SER A 32 -6.43 -23.82 3.63
N GLY A 33 -6.36 -24.64 4.69
CA GLY A 33 -5.15 -25.40 5.01
C GLY A 33 -4.83 -26.48 3.98
N LEU A 34 -5.85 -27.18 3.46
CA LEU A 34 -5.69 -28.12 2.35
C LEU A 34 -5.22 -27.41 1.08
N THR A 35 -5.83 -26.27 0.74
CA THR A 35 -5.41 -25.45 -0.40
C THR A 35 -3.94 -25.04 -0.31
N ALA A 36 -3.49 -24.58 0.87
CA ALA A 36 -2.11 -24.17 1.09
C ALA A 36 -1.14 -25.36 0.96
N HIS A 37 -1.51 -26.52 1.50
CA HIS A 37 -0.71 -27.74 1.41
C HIS A 37 -0.52 -28.20 -0.04
N LEU A 38 -1.60 -28.25 -0.82
CA LEU A 38 -1.54 -28.64 -2.23
C LEU A 38 -0.73 -27.64 -3.07
N LYS A 39 -0.88 -26.33 -2.81
CA LYS A 39 -0.05 -25.30 -3.46
C LYS A 39 1.45 -25.50 -3.17
N PHE A 40 1.79 -25.78 -1.91
CA PHE A 40 3.17 -26.07 -1.52
C PHE A 40 3.71 -27.33 -2.20
N ARG A 41 2.96 -28.43 -2.18
CA ARG A 41 3.36 -29.69 -2.83
C ARG A 41 3.44 -29.58 -4.35
N GLY A 42 2.68 -28.66 -4.95
CA GLY A 42 2.65 -28.42 -6.39
C GLY A 42 3.94 -27.83 -6.96
N ALA A 43 4.83 -27.35 -6.10
CA ALA A 43 6.17 -26.94 -6.48
C ALA A 43 7.10 -28.14 -6.78
N PHE A 44 6.82 -29.31 -6.21
CA PHE A 44 7.73 -30.47 -6.26
C PHE A 44 7.13 -31.70 -6.94
N THR A 45 5.81 -31.88 -6.83
CA THR A 45 5.12 -33.12 -7.23
C THR A 45 3.88 -32.82 -8.06
N LYS A 46 3.59 -33.71 -9.02
CA LYS A 46 2.38 -33.65 -9.86
C LYS A 46 1.23 -34.50 -9.34
N LEU A 47 1.54 -35.48 -8.47
CA LEU A 47 0.58 -36.40 -7.86
C LEU A 47 0.81 -36.44 -6.36
N VAL A 48 -0.27 -36.40 -5.58
CA VAL A 48 -0.22 -36.39 -4.12
C VAL A 48 -1.32 -37.31 -3.58
N LYS A 49 -0.92 -38.38 -2.89
CA LYS A 49 -1.83 -39.25 -2.11
C LYS A 49 -1.95 -38.69 -0.68
N LEU A 50 -3.17 -38.49 -0.21
CA LEU A 50 -3.47 -38.06 1.16
C LEU A 50 -4.53 -38.96 1.78
N SER A 51 -4.33 -39.37 3.03
CA SER A 51 -5.38 -40.04 3.81
C SER A 51 -6.39 -39.03 4.37
N PHE A 52 -7.62 -39.47 4.66
CA PHE A 52 -8.66 -38.62 5.26
C PHE A 52 -8.21 -38.03 6.59
N ALA A 53 -7.56 -38.82 7.45
CA ALA A 53 -7.01 -38.34 8.71
C ALA A 53 -5.97 -37.21 8.51
N ARG A 54 -5.16 -37.30 7.44
CA ARG A 54 -4.21 -36.22 7.11
C ARG A 54 -4.94 -34.97 6.64
N ILE A 55 -6.02 -35.13 5.87
CA ILE A 55 -6.84 -34.01 5.39
C ILE A 55 -7.53 -33.30 6.56
N ASP A 56 -8.08 -34.05 7.53
CA ASP A 56 -8.67 -33.50 8.76
C ASP A 56 -7.65 -32.65 9.54
N GLY A 57 -6.43 -33.19 9.70
CA GLY A 57 -5.33 -32.45 10.34
C GLY A 57 -4.91 -31.19 9.58
N LEU A 58 -4.99 -31.19 8.25
CA LEU A 58 -4.70 -30.01 7.43
C LEU A 58 -5.80 -28.93 7.52
N ILE A 59 -7.06 -29.35 7.61
CA ILE A 59 -8.21 -28.46 7.78
C ILE A 59 -8.27 -27.91 9.22
N GLY A 60 -7.74 -28.67 10.18
CA GLY A 60 -7.87 -28.39 11.62
C GLY A 60 -9.28 -28.66 12.15
N ASN A 61 -10.09 -29.40 11.38
CA ASN A 61 -11.44 -29.85 11.71
C ASN A 61 -11.73 -31.15 10.97
N ASN A 62 -12.67 -31.94 11.50
CA ASN A 62 -13.09 -33.17 10.83
C ASN A 62 -13.86 -32.87 9.54
N LEU A 63 -13.63 -33.71 8.53
CA LEU A 63 -14.43 -33.82 7.33
C LEU A 63 -15.87 -34.24 7.70
N PRO A 64 -16.87 -33.77 6.94
CA PRO A 64 -18.25 -34.19 7.15
C PRO A 64 -18.41 -35.69 6.83
N MET A 65 -19.39 -36.35 7.46
CA MET A 65 -19.65 -37.79 7.25
C MET A 65 -19.84 -38.17 5.78
N ASN A 66 -20.38 -37.26 4.96
CA ASN A 66 -20.59 -37.51 3.53
C ASN A 66 -19.25 -37.71 2.79
N ALA A 67 -18.16 -37.08 3.23
CA ALA A 67 -16.84 -37.28 2.63
C ALA A 67 -16.31 -38.70 2.83
N TYR A 68 -16.78 -39.39 3.88
CA TYR A 68 -16.42 -40.77 4.21
C TYR A 68 -17.35 -41.80 3.57
N ARG A 69 -18.57 -41.41 3.22
CA ARG A 69 -19.62 -42.32 2.71
C ARG A 69 -19.77 -42.27 1.20
N ASP A 70 -19.64 -41.09 0.61
CA ASP A 70 -19.99 -40.85 -0.78
C ASP A 70 -18.78 -40.36 -1.58
N GLU A 71 -18.38 -41.11 -2.60
CA GLU A 71 -17.31 -40.69 -3.52
C GLU A 71 -17.70 -39.43 -4.30
N ALA A 72 -18.99 -39.22 -4.56
CA ALA A 72 -19.52 -38.02 -5.21
C ALA A 72 -19.18 -36.72 -4.46
N TRP A 73 -18.96 -36.80 -3.14
CA TRP A 73 -18.49 -35.67 -2.34
C TRP A 73 -17.12 -35.15 -2.80
N TRP A 74 -16.28 -36.02 -3.37
CA TRP A 74 -14.96 -35.67 -3.89
C TRP A 74 -14.98 -35.24 -5.36
N SER A 75 -16.16 -34.99 -5.93
CA SER A 75 -16.31 -34.50 -7.31
C SER A 75 -15.63 -33.14 -7.53
N ASN A 76 -15.11 -32.92 -8.74
CA ASN A 76 -14.44 -31.67 -9.12
C ASN A 76 -15.43 -30.55 -9.50
N SER A 77 -16.46 -30.31 -8.68
CA SER A 77 -17.50 -29.31 -8.92
C SER A 77 -17.14 -27.94 -8.32
N SER A 78 -17.05 -26.88 -9.14
CA SER A 78 -16.70 -25.53 -8.65
C SER A 78 -17.79 -24.87 -7.77
N SER A 79 -19.03 -25.39 -7.78
CA SER A 79 -20.12 -24.95 -6.90
C SER A 79 -19.83 -25.28 -5.44
N SER A 80 -19.19 -26.41 -5.19
CA SER A 80 -18.93 -26.93 -3.86
C SER A 80 -17.76 -26.23 -3.17
N ALA A 81 -17.93 -25.86 -1.89
CA ALA A 81 -16.90 -25.15 -1.13
C ALA A 81 -15.64 -26.00 -0.86
N HIS A 82 -15.81 -27.32 -0.72
CA HIS A 82 -14.69 -28.26 -0.58
C HIS A 82 -13.91 -28.38 -1.88
N ALA A 83 -14.60 -28.58 -3.01
CA ALA A 83 -13.95 -28.77 -4.30
C ALA A 83 -13.21 -27.54 -4.81
N ARG A 84 -13.75 -26.34 -4.54
CA ARG A 84 -13.01 -25.10 -4.76
C ARG A 84 -11.64 -25.08 -4.09
N ALA A 85 -11.46 -25.76 -2.96
CA ALA A 85 -10.20 -25.72 -2.23
C ALA A 85 -9.03 -26.33 -3.00
N TRP A 86 -9.23 -27.46 -3.69
CA TRP A 86 -8.19 -28.08 -4.52
C TRP A 86 -8.16 -27.47 -5.93
N LEU A 87 -9.32 -27.10 -6.49
CA LEU A 87 -9.39 -26.42 -7.78
C LEU A 87 -8.67 -25.06 -7.77
N ASP A 88 -8.84 -24.25 -6.72
CA ASP A 88 -8.12 -22.98 -6.52
C ASP A 88 -6.62 -23.17 -6.29
N ALA A 89 -6.20 -24.39 -5.94
CA ALA A 89 -4.80 -24.78 -5.88
C ALA A 89 -4.26 -25.30 -7.23
N GLY A 90 -5.12 -25.48 -8.24
CA GLY A 90 -4.77 -26.06 -9.54
C GLY A 90 -4.72 -27.58 -9.57
N TRP A 91 -5.36 -28.23 -8.60
CA TRP A 91 -5.42 -29.67 -8.44
C TRP A 91 -6.83 -30.19 -8.70
N GLU A 92 -6.93 -31.43 -9.14
CA GLU A 92 -8.17 -32.17 -9.31
C GLU A 92 -8.05 -33.52 -8.61
N VAL A 93 -9.17 -34.05 -8.11
CA VAL A 93 -9.23 -35.40 -7.58
C VAL A 93 -9.19 -36.38 -8.75
N GLN A 94 -8.26 -37.34 -8.70
CA GLN A 94 -8.11 -38.39 -9.69
C GLN A 94 -8.75 -39.70 -9.25
N GLU A 95 -8.53 -40.10 -8.00
CA GLU A 95 -9.01 -41.36 -7.43
C GLU A 95 -9.34 -41.15 -5.96
N VAL A 96 -10.40 -41.83 -5.51
CA VAL A 96 -10.84 -41.86 -4.12
C VAL A 96 -11.04 -43.32 -3.74
N ASN A 97 -10.51 -43.70 -2.59
CA ASN A 97 -10.75 -45.01 -2.02
C ASN A 97 -11.31 -44.81 -0.60
N LEU A 98 -12.61 -45.06 -0.44
CA LEU A 98 -13.29 -44.92 0.85
C LEU A 98 -12.92 -46.02 1.84
N HIS A 99 -12.59 -47.23 1.35
CA HIS A 99 -12.26 -48.37 2.19
C HIS A 99 -10.90 -48.19 2.89
N GLU A 100 -9.87 -47.82 2.14
CA GLU A 100 -8.55 -47.51 2.69
C GLU A 100 -8.44 -46.07 3.23
N GLY A 101 -9.41 -45.22 2.90
CA GLY A 101 -9.52 -43.87 3.42
C GLY A 101 -8.51 -42.88 2.84
N TYR A 102 -8.30 -42.90 1.53
CA TYR A 102 -7.37 -41.98 0.85
C TYR A 102 -7.94 -41.36 -0.42
N VAL A 103 -7.32 -40.24 -0.81
CA VAL A 103 -7.58 -39.51 -2.06
C VAL A 103 -6.27 -39.24 -2.77
N VAL A 104 -6.28 -39.40 -4.09
CA VAL A 104 -5.17 -39.04 -4.97
C VAL A 104 -5.54 -37.77 -5.71
N PHE A 105 -4.74 -36.73 -5.51
CA PHE A 105 -4.83 -35.46 -6.21
C PHE A 105 -3.82 -35.42 -7.35
N LYS A 106 -4.27 -34.93 -8.51
CA LYS A 106 -3.46 -34.67 -9.70
C LYS A 106 -3.40 -33.18 -9.98
N LYS A 107 -2.20 -32.66 -10.21
CA LYS A 107 -1.98 -31.27 -10.62
C LYS A 107 -2.37 -31.13 -12.09
N VAL A 108 -3.37 -30.31 -12.38
CA VAL A 108 -3.87 -30.08 -13.74
C VAL A 108 -3.43 -28.73 -14.28
N ARG A 109 -3.31 -27.73 -13.39
CA ARG A 109 -2.91 -26.37 -13.77
C ARG A 109 -1.70 -25.93 -12.95
N GLU A 110 -0.74 -25.31 -13.63
CA GLU A 110 0.32 -24.59 -12.95
C GLU A 110 -0.23 -23.23 -12.52
N VAL A 111 -0.65 -23.14 -11.25
CA VAL A 111 -0.99 -21.84 -10.67
C VAL A 111 0.31 -21.09 -10.44
N PRO A 112 0.55 -19.94 -11.10
CA PRO A 112 1.76 -19.17 -10.85
C PRO A 112 1.73 -18.73 -9.39
N VAL A 113 2.63 -19.30 -8.58
CA VAL A 113 2.85 -18.82 -7.22
C VAL A 113 3.32 -17.38 -7.38
N LYS A 114 2.46 -16.42 -6.99
CA LYS A 114 2.88 -15.02 -6.87
C LYS A 114 4.00 -15.01 -5.83
N LYS A 115 5.26 -15.12 -6.28
CA LYS A 115 6.43 -14.87 -5.44
C LYS A 115 6.21 -13.46 -4.93
N SER A 116 5.82 -13.33 -3.66
CA SER A 116 5.89 -12.03 -3.02
C SER A 116 7.34 -11.61 -3.18
N LYS A 117 7.60 -10.48 -3.83
CA LYS A 117 8.91 -9.85 -3.82
C LYS A 117 9.19 -9.42 -2.36
N ARG A 118 9.40 -10.38 -1.46
CA ARG A 118 10.19 -10.13 -0.27
C ARG A 118 11.57 -9.94 -0.84
N ALA A 119 12.04 -8.70 -0.77
CA ALA A 119 13.41 -8.41 -1.11
C ALA A 119 14.26 -9.41 -0.33
N ASP A 120 15.16 -10.08 -1.02
CA ASP A 120 16.16 -10.90 -0.36
C ASP A 120 17.04 -9.95 0.46
N ASP A 121 16.71 -9.82 1.75
CA ASP A 121 17.38 -8.92 2.68
C ASP A 121 18.78 -9.45 3.06
N SER A 122 19.12 -10.69 2.66
CA SER A 122 20.42 -11.30 2.95
C SER A 122 21.55 -10.83 2.02
N ALA A 123 21.22 -10.28 0.84
CA ALA A 123 22.20 -9.86 -0.16
C ALA A 123 22.64 -8.38 -0.03
N LYS A 124 22.06 -7.62 0.91
CA LYS A 124 22.36 -6.19 1.08
C LYS A 124 23.16 -6.00 2.37
N PRO A 125 24.45 -5.65 2.32
CA PRO A 125 25.12 -5.12 3.52
C PRO A 125 24.31 -3.90 3.97
N PHE A 126 23.78 -3.97 5.21
CA PHE A 126 23.06 -2.94 5.95
C PHE A 126 22.65 -1.71 5.12
N THR A 127 21.66 -1.86 4.22
CA THR A 127 21.09 -0.69 3.54
C THR A 127 20.21 0.03 4.57
N PRO A 128 20.50 1.29 4.93
CA PRO A 128 19.66 2.02 5.87
C PRO A 128 18.22 2.06 5.35
N VAL A 129 17.26 1.87 6.26
CA VAL A 129 15.83 1.92 5.95
C VAL A 129 15.54 3.16 5.09
N PRO A 130 14.83 3.06 3.96
CA PRO A 130 14.49 4.21 3.14
C PRO A 130 13.72 5.25 3.96
N VAL A 131 14.42 6.25 4.48
CA VAL A 131 13.79 7.36 5.19
C VAL A 131 13.17 8.26 4.13
N HIS A 132 11.85 8.36 4.12
CA HIS A 132 11.19 9.39 3.33
C HIS A 132 11.61 10.76 3.87
N ALA A 133 12.51 11.44 3.16
CA ALA A 133 12.84 12.82 3.46
C ALA A 133 11.53 13.65 3.46
N PRO A 134 11.20 14.36 4.56
CA PRO A 134 9.97 15.14 4.61
C PRO A 134 9.98 16.18 3.49
N LYS A 135 8.97 16.12 2.61
CA LYS A 135 8.82 17.11 1.54
C LYS A 135 8.62 18.49 2.17
N ARG A 136 9.49 19.45 1.83
CA ARG A 136 9.36 20.84 2.28
C ARG A 136 8.01 21.39 1.81
N LYS A 137 7.17 21.86 2.74
CA LYS A 137 5.89 22.50 2.40
C LYS A 137 6.19 23.86 1.77
N LEU A 138 5.97 23.98 0.46
CA LEU A 138 6.04 25.26 -0.25
C LEU A 138 4.89 26.17 0.22
N PRO A 139 5.11 27.49 0.37
CA PRO A 139 4.05 28.42 0.70
C PRO A 139 2.99 28.44 -0.40
N SER A 140 1.72 28.66 -0.04
CA SER A 140 0.64 28.79 -1.02
C SER A 140 0.86 30.01 -1.92
N LYS A 141 0.37 29.95 -3.17
CA LYS A 141 0.46 31.05 -4.13
C LYS A 141 -0.08 32.37 -3.55
N THR A 142 -1.13 32.30 -2.73
CA THR A 142 -1.71 33.44 -2.01
C THR A 142 -0.77 34.02 -0.95
N LYS A 143 0.02 33.18 -0.26
CA LYS A 143 1.00 33.65 0.73
C LYS A 143 2.18 34.32 0.05
N VAL A 144 2.63 33.77 -1.09
CA VAL A 144 3.67 34.37 -1.95
C VAL A 144 3.21 35.72 -2.51
N SER A 145 1.98 35.82 -3.01
CA SER A 145 1.45 37.08 -3.55
C SER A 145 1.29 38.17 -2.47
N LYS A 146 0.79 37.81 -1.28
CA LYS A 146 0.72 38.73 -0.13
C LYS A 146 2.10 39.23 0.29
N LEU A 147 3.12 38.35 0.32
CA LEU A 147 4.50 38.73 0.61
C LEU A 147 5.03 39.69 -0.45
N TYR A 148 4.84 39.37 -1.74
CA TYR A 148 5.29 40.22 -2.85
C TYR A 148 4.66 41.61 -2.81
N ALA A 149 3.34 41.69 -2.61
CA ALA A 149 2.64 42.97 -2.45
C ALA A 149 3.20 43.78 -1.28
N ARG A 150 3.51 43.11 -0.14
CA ARG A 150 4.12 43.77 1.02
C ARG A 150 5.51 44.31 0.71
N ILE A 151 6.36 43.55 0.02
CA ILE A 151 7.69 43.99 -0.42
C ILE A 151 7.55 45.23 -1.31
N LYS A 152 6.65 45.20 -2.30
CA LYS A 152 6.40 46.34 -3.20
C LYS A 152 5.89 47.58 -2.46
N ASN A 153 5.09 47.41 -1.42
CA ASN A 153 4.64 48.54 -0.59
C ASN A 153 5.78 49.14 0.22
N LEU A 154 6.66 48.31 0.78
CA LEU A 154 7.87 48.78 1.47
C LEU A 154 8.82 49.50 0.51
N GLU A 155 8.99 49.00 -0.72
CA GLU A 155 9.74 49.70 -1.77
C GLU A 155 9.17 51.09 -2.07
N ARG A 156 7.84 51.20 -2.24
CA ARG A 156 7.16 52.49 -2.45
C ARG A 156 7.31 53.44 -1.26
N GLN A 157 7.22 52.93 -0.03
CA GLN A 157 7.43 53.74 1.17
C GLN A 157 8.88 54.23 1.26
N ARG A 158 9.86 53.38 0.93
CA ARG A 158 11.27 53.77 0.89
C ARG A 158 11.55 54.85 -0.16
N THR A 159 10.98 54.74 -1.37
CA THR A 159 11.12 55.78 -2.40
C THR A 159 10.38 57.07 -2.04
N ALA A 160 9.19 56.98 -1.46
CA ALA A 160 8.41 58.13 -1.02
C ALA A 160 9.06 58.88 0.16
N SER A 161 9.64 58.16 1.14
CA SER A 161 10.38 58.76 2.26
C SER A 161 11.68 59.44 1.85
N ARG A 162 12.19 59.15 0.63
CA ARG A 162 13.32 59.85 0.00
C ARG A 162 12.91 61.10 -0.78
N ALA A 163 11.61 61.40 -0.92
CA ALA A 163 11.18 62.72 -1.37
C ALA A 163 11.52 63.72 -0.25
N ILE A 164 12.62 64.44 -0.47
CA ILE A 164 13.23 65.42 0.43
C ILE A 164 12.15 66.30 1.06
N ARG A 165 11.97 66.21 2.39
CA ARG A 165 11.30 67.26 3.17
C ARG A 165 12.11 68.54 2.98
N GLY A 166 11.63 69.46 2.14
CA GLY A 166 12.25 70.79 2.02
C GLY A 166 11.97 71.55 0.73
N PHE A 167 11.75 70.90 -0.41
CA PHE A 167 11.42 71.63 -1.63
C PHE A 167 9.91 71.87 -1.73
N LYS A 168 9.48 73.05 -1.27
CA LYS A 168 8.17 73.59 -1.68
C LYS A 168 8.18 73.71 -3.21
N PRO A 169 7.10 73.30 -3.91
CA PRO A 169 7.00 73.56 -5.34
C PRO A 169 7.08 75.07 -5.58
N ARG A 170 7.82 75.51 -6.61
CA ARG A 170 7.96 76.93 -6.96
C ARG A 170 6.59 77.57 -7.17
N SER A 171 6.44 78.80 -6.68
CA SER A 171 5.18 79.55 -6.84
C SER A 171 4.91 79.85 -8.32
N PRO A 172 3.64 80.04 -8.74
CA PRO A 172 3.31 80.37 -10.13
C PRO A 172 4.07 81.59 -10.67
N HIS A 173 4.37 82.56 -9.81
CA HIS A 173 5.13 83.77 -10.14
C HIS A 173 6.60 83.47 -10.48
N GLU A 174 7.27 82.60 -9.72
CA GLU A 174 8.66 82.19 -9.98
C GLU A 174 8.83 81.42 -11.30
N LYS A 175 7.76 80.81 -11.80
CA LYS A 175 7.76 80.11 -13.10
C LYS A 175 7.59 81.05 -14.29
N GLN A 176 7.01 82.23 -14.07
CA GLN A 176 6.78 83.23 -15.13
C GLN A 176 8.02 84.09 -15.39
N LEU A 177 8.84 84.33 -14.36
CA LEU A 177 10.02 85.21 -14.45
C LEU A 177 11.22 84.61 -15.20
N PHE A 178 11.32 83.29 -15.31
CA PHE A 178 12.46 82.64 -15.94
C PHE A 178 12.01 81.96 -17.23
N LYS A 179 11.86 82.76 -18.29
CA LYS A 179 11.82 82.26 -19.66
C LYS A 179 13.28 82.12 -20.14
N PRO A 180 13.77 80.91 -20.41
CA PRO A 180 15.16 80.71 -20.81
C PRO A 180 15.53 81.29 -22.20
N ASP A 181 14.53 81.78 -22.96
CA ASP A 181 14.71 82.22 -24.35
C ASP A 181 14.73 83.75 -24.56
N GLU A 182 14.61 84.57 -23.51
CA GLU A 182 14.70 86.03 -23.63
C GLU A 182 16.06 86.53 -23.11
N LYS A 183 16.91 87.11 -23.98
CA LYS A 183 18.14 87.82 -23.58
C LYS A 183 17.76 89.17 -22.96
N PRO A 184 18.33 89.54 -21.79
CA PRO A 184 18.11 90.87 -21.22
C PRO A 184 18.76 91.94 -22.11
N GLN A 185 18.03 93.03 -22.37
CA GLN A 185 18.58 94.32 -22.83
C GLN A 185 18.93 95.18 -21.62
#